data_AF-A0A812STY9-F1
#
_entry.id   AF-A0A812STY9-F1
#
_cell.length_a   1.000
_cell.length_b   1.000
_cell.length_c   1.000
_cell.angle_alpha   90.00
_cell.angle_beta   90.00
_cell.angle_gamma   90.00
#
_symmetry.space_group_name_H-M   'P 1'
#
loop_
_entity.id
_entity.type
_entity.pdbx_description
1 polymer ?
#
loop_
_entity_poly.entity_id
_entity_poly.type
_entity_poly.pdbx_seq_one_letter_code
_entity_poly.pdbx_strand_id
1 'polypeptide(L)' 'MEVAGDYCDMDIQYEFMPSRVFIAVKGEVLFEGEPGCEIDEEESFWEIDEDRD' A
#
# COMPACT_ATOMS: atom_id res chain seq x y z
N MET A 1 3.40 -6.49 14.27
CA MET A 1 4.22 -7.30 13.35
C MET A 1 5.09 -6.29 12.64
N GLU A 2 6.34 -6.15 13.07
CA GLU A 2 7.29 -5.20 12.47
C GLU A 2 7.83 -5.86 11.20
N VAL A 3 7.49 -5.28 10.05
CA VAL A 3 8.11 -5.64 8.78
C VAL A 3 9.45 -4.92 8.75
N ALA A 4 10.47 -5.55 9.33
CA ALA A 4 11.85 -5.06 9.31
C ALA A 4 12.59 -5.70 8.13
N GLY A 5 12.58 -5.03 6.99
CA GLY A 5 13.40 -5.35 5.83
C GLY A 5 13.68 -4.08 5.07
N ASP A 6 14.85 -3.98 4.43
CA ASP A 6 15.07 -2.93 3.43
C ASP A 6 14.09 -3.22 2.28
N TYR A 7 12.97 -2.51 2.27
CA TYR A 7 12.00 -2.52 1.17
C TYR A 7 12.47 -1.49 0.16
N CYS A 8 12.62 -1.93 -1.09
CA CYS A 8 12.80 -1.01 -2.20
C CYS A 8 11.42 -0.77 -2.82
N ASP A 9 11.17 0.41 -3.39
CA ASP A 9 9.91 0.72 -4.09
C ASP A 9 9.48 -0.36 -5.10
N MET A 10 10.46 -1.06 -5.68
CA MET A 10 10.22 -2.19 -6.61
C MET A 10 9.56 -3.42 -5.96
N ASP A 11 9.57 -3.52 -4.64
CA ASP A 11 8.96 -4.63 -3.89
C ASP A 11 7.48 -4.37 -3.58
N ILE A 12 6.97 -3.17 -3.83
CA ILE A 12 5.63 -2.74 -3.42
C ILE A 12 4.68 -2.74 -4.62
N GLN A 13 3.57 -3.46 -4.46
CA GLN A 13 2.46 -3.47 -5.40
C GLN A 13 1.26 -2.82 -4.72
N TYR A 14 0.62 -1.88 -5.41
CA TYR A 14 -0.52 -1.14 -4.86
C TYR A 14 -1.58 -0.89 -5.95
N GLU A 15 -2.83 -0.84 -5.53
CA GLU A 15 -3.96 -0.38 -6.34
C GLU A 15 -4.90 0.44 -5.43
N PHE A 16 -5.16 1.69 -5.80
CA PHE A 16 -6.12 2.56 -5.12
C PHE A 16 -7.19 3.00 -6.10
N MET A 17 -8.27 2.22 -6.18
CA MET A 17 -9.39 2.44 -7.09
C MET A 17 -10.69 2.61 -6.28
N PRO A 18 -11.72 3.31 -6.81
CA PRO A 18 -13.00 3.46 -6.13
C PRO A 18 -13.65 2.15 -5.65
N SER A 19 -13.38 1.04 -6.33
CA SER A 19 -13.92 -0.29 -6.01
C SER A 19 -12.93 -1.22 -5.31
N ARG A 20 -11.66 -0.83 -5.13
CA ARG A 20 -10.62 -1.71 -4.58
C ARG A 20 -9.43 -0.94 -4.02
N VAL A 21 -9.02 -1.31 -2.82
CA VAL A 21 -7.73 -0.96 -2.24
C VAL A 21 -6.93 -2.23 -2.02
N PHE A 22 -5.70 -2.23 -2.50
CA PHE A 22 -4.80 -3.37 -2.43
C PHE A 22 -3.37 -2.90 -2.15
N ILE A 23 -2.69 -3.60 -1.23
CA ILE A 23 -1.26 -3.40 -0.94
C ILE A 23 -0.62 -4.78 -0.72
N ALA A 24 0.43 -5.06 -1.48
CA ALA A 24 1.28 -6.22 -1.30
C ALA A 24 2.76 -5.84 -1.31
N VAL A 25 3.55 -6.56 -0.53
CA VAL A 25 4.99 -6.35 -0.40
C VAL A 25 5.70 -7.68 -0.63
N LYS A 26 6.63 -7.72 -1.60
CA LYS A 26 7.33 -8.95 -2.02
C LYS A 26 6.37 -10.11 -2.35
N GLY A 27 5.20 -9.78 -2.88
CA GLY A 27 4.14 -10.74 -3.22
C GLY A 27 3.28 -11.22 -2.05
N GLU A 28 3.55 -10.75 -0.82
CA GLU A 28 2.67 -10.99 0.33
C GLU A 28 1.62 -9.88 0.43
N VAL A 29 0.34 -10.26 0.40
CA VAL A 29 -0.77 -9.31 0.52
C VAL A 29 -0.89 -8.88 1.98
N LEU A 30 -0.67 -7.58 2.23
CA LEU A 30 -0.81 -6.99 3.55
C LEU A 30 -2.23 -6.46 3.78
N PHE A 31 -2.85 -5.94 2.73
CA PHE A 31 -4.18 -5.37 2.78
C PHE A 31 -4.91 -5.54 1.45
N GLU A 32 -6.18 -5.93 1.52
CA GLU A 32 -7.09 -5.99 0.37
C GLU A 32 -8.52 -5.73 0.84
N GLY A 33 -9.25 -4.88 0.13
CA GLY A 33 -10.66 -4.64 0.43
C GLY A 33 -11.33 -3.65 -0.52
N GLU A 34 -12.63 -3.44 -0.29
CA GLU A 34 -13.43 -2.40 -0.94
C GLU A 34 -13.49 -1.17 -0.02
N PRO A 35 -13.24 0.05 -0.52
CA PRO A 35 -13.45 1.28 0.23
C PRO A 35 -14.89 1.40 0.76
N GLY A 36 -15.04 1.85 2.00
CA GLY A 36 -16.37 2.18 2.56
C GLY A 36 -16.99 3.46 1.99
N CYS A 37 -16.25 4.20 1.17
CA CYS A 37 -16.65 5.43 0.52
C CYS A 37 -15.91 5.60 -0.82
N GLU A 38 -16.37 6.55 -1.65
CA GLU A 38 -15.67 6.91 -2.89
C GLU A 38 -14.28 7.48 -2.58
N ILE A 39 -13.28 7.05 -3.35
CA ILE A 39 -11.90 7.57 -3.29
C ILE A 39 -11.49 8.06 -4.68
N ASP A 40 -10.72 9.14 -4.73
CA ASP A 40 -10.13 9.67 -5.96
C ASP A 40 -8.75 9.04 -6.16
N GLU A 41 -8.58 8.32 -7.27
CA GLU A 41 -7.32 7.67 -7.64
C GLU A 41 -6.22 8.70 -7.89
N GLU A 42 -6.54 9.87 -8.46
CA GLU A 42 -5.55 10.89 -8.81
C GLU A 42 -4.97 11.59 -7.57
N GLU A 43 -5.73 11.60 -6.47
CA GLU A 43 -5.30 12.16 -5.18
C GLU A 43 -4.74 11.09 -4.22
N SER A 44 -4.77 9.82 -4.61
CA SER A 44 -4.31 8.71 -3.77
C SER A 44 -2.80 8.47 -3.94
N PHE A 45 -2.06 8.48 -2.83
CA PHE A 45 -0.62 8.22 -2.81
C PHE A 45 -0.21 7.35 -1.62
N TRP A 46 0.97 6.77 -1.70
CA TRP A 46 1.62 6.03 -0.62
C TRP A 46 3.09 6.44 -0.53
N GLU A 47 3.67 6.26 0.65
CA GLU A 47 5.08 6.49 0.91
C GLU A 47 5.59 5.45 1.90
N ILE A 48 6.88 5.11 1.82
CA ILE A 48 7.57 4.39 2.89
C ILE A 48 8.03 5.44 3.89
N ASP A 49 7.56 5.34 5.12
CA ASP A 49 8.09 6.17 6.19
C ASP A 49 9.49 5.64 6.56
N GLU A 50 10.52 6.43 6.26
CA GLU A 50 11.92 6.11 6.57
C GLU A 50 12.33 6.56 7.99
N ASP A 51 11.41 7.15 8.78
CA ASP A 51 11.69 7.56 10.15
C ASP A 51 11.89 6.32 11.06
N ARG A 52 13.15 5.86 11.08
CA ARG A 52 13.69 4.91 12.06
C ARG A 52 13.99 5.65 13.37
N ASP A 53 13.11 5.52 14.37
CA ASP A 53 13.50 5.69 15.78
C ASP A 53 14.44 4.55 16.25
#